data_AF-A0A2D7KQK1-F1
#
_entry.id   AF-A0A2D7KQK1-F1
#
_cell.length_a   1.000
_cell.length_b   1.000
_cell.length_c   1.000
_cell.angle_alpha   90.00
_cell.angle_beta   90.00
_cell.angle_gamma   90.00
#
_symmetry.space_group_name_H-M   'P 1'
#
loop_
_entity.id
_entity.type
_entity.pdbx_description
1 polymer ?
#
loop_
_entity_poly.entity_id
_entity_poly.type
_entity_poly.pdbx_seq_one_letter_code
_entity_poly.pdbx_strand_id
1 'polypeptide(L)'
;MKNFSLLSVLMIAVFGVMTSCSSSDDCHECHIAYMNAAGAEVEVEIGEFCGDELADVETPGYSHTIDETIVGNDTVPAGTYTEIHCEEHADHDH
;
A
#
# COMPACT_ATOMS: atom_id res chain seq x y z
N MET A 1 -1.02 -47.64 39.64
CA MET A 1 -1.79 -46.38 39.53
C MET A 1 -1.08 -45.53 38.50
N LYS A 2 -1.74 -45.27 37.37
CA LYS A 2 -1.17 -44.74 36.14
C LYS A 2 -1.96 -43.50 35.77
N ASN A 3 -1.38 -42.33 36.01
CA ASN A 3 -1.81 -41.01 35.49
C ASN A 3 -1.06 -39.88 36.23
N PHE A 4 0.12 -39.50 35.74
CA PHE A 4 0.64 -38.17 36.02
C PHE A 4 0.08 -37.19 34.97
N SER A 5 -0.48 -36.13 35.53
CA SER A 5 -1.35 -35.14 34.94
C SER A 5 -0.57 -33.94 34.41
N LEU A 6 -1.01 -33.43 33.24
CA LEU A 6 -1.09 -32.01 32.82
C LEU A 6 0.02 -31.06 33.32
N LEU A 7 1.00 -30.76 32.46
CA LEU A 7 1.76 -29.52 32.29
C LEU A 7 2.92 -29.88 31.35
N SER A 8 3.21 -29.30 30.20
CA SER A 8 3.07 -27.91 29.79
C SER A 8 3.14 -27.91 28.26
N VAL A 9 2.05 -27.51 27.62
CA VAL A 9 2.02 -27.14 26.20
C VAL A 9 2.83 -25.85 26.10
N LEU A 10 4.11 -25.95 25.77
CA LEU A 10 4.89 -24.77 25.39
C LEU A 10 4.55 -24.46 23.93
N MET A 11 3.47 -23.69 23.76
CA MET A 11 3.14 -22.95 22.55
C MET A 11 4.34 -22.05 22.21
N ILE A 12 5.18 -22.50 21.27
CA ILE A 12 6.14 -21.62 20.61
C ILE A 12 5.33 -20.81 19.61
N ALA A 13 5.13 -19.55 19.99
CA ALA A 13 4.69 -18.50 19.11
C ALA A 13 5.64 -18.42 17.90
N VAL A 14 5.08 -18.63 16.71
CA VAL A 14 5.54 -17.91 15.53
C VAL A 14 4.30 -17.27 14.96
N PHE A 15 4.08 -16.02 15.38
CA PHE A 15 3.33 -15.05 14.60
C PHE A 15 4.08 -14.89 13.27
N GLY A 16 3.82 -15.81 12.35
CA GLY A 16 4.03 -15.56 10.94
C GLY A 16 2.90 -14.63 10.52
N VAL A 17 3.13 -13.33 10.70
CA VAL A 17 2.52 -12.35 9.81
C VAL A 17 3.01 -12.73 8.43
N MET A 18 2.25 -13.59 7.76
CA MET A 18 2.41 -13.82 6.35
C MET A 18 2.17 -12.45 5.73
N THR A 19 3.28 -11.75 5.47
CA THR A 19 3.40 -10.73 4.44
C THR A 19 2.48 -11.17 3.30
N SER A 20 1.42 -10.42 3.07
CA SER A 20 0.54 -10.68 1.93
C SER A 20 1.34 -10.30 0.69
N CYS A 21 2.20 -11.19 0.21
CA CYS A 21 2.36 -11.37 -1.22
C CYS A 21 1.18 -12.26 -1.64
N SER A 22 -0.02 -11.69 -1.64
CA SER A 22 -1.09 -12.29 -2.43
C SER A 22 -0.76 -11.95 -3.87
N SER A 23 -0.51 -12.98 -4.68
CA SER A 23 -0.75 -12.94 -6.12
C SER A 23 -2.25 -12.69 -6.35
N SER A 24 -2.71 -11.49 -6.02
CA SER A 24 -4.01 -10.97 -6.39
C SER A 24 -3.76 -10.25 -7.71
N ASP A 25 -4.13 -10.88 -8.82
CA ASP A 25 -3.98 -10.34 -10.19
C ASP A 25 -4.68 -8.97 -10.42
N ASP A 26 -5.28 -8.34 -9.39
CA ASP A 26 -6.04 -7.09 -9.47
C ASP A 26 -5.71 -6.11 -8.32
N CYS A 27 -4.50 -6.17 -7.75
CA CYS A 27 -4.00 -5.17 -6.80
C CYS A 27 -2.99 -4.25 -7.50
N HIS A 28 -3.14 -2.94 -7.29
CA HIS A 28 -2.38 -1.92 -7.99
C HIS A 28 -1.80 -0.94 -6.99
N GLU A 29 -0.50 -0.64 -7.11
CA GLU A 29 0.13 0.45 -6.34
C GLU A 29 -0.34 1.79 -6.89
N CYS A 30 -0.80 2.67 -6.00
CA CYS A 30 -1.25 4.00 -6.36
C CYS A 30 -0.37 5.07 -5.74
N HIS A 31 -0.14 6.14 -6.49
CA HIS A 31 0.64 7.30 -6.06
C HIS A 31 -0.03 8.63 -6.46
N ILE A 32 0.31 9.68 -5.73
CA ILE A 32 0.00 11.07 -6.11
C ILE A 32 1.08 11.55 -7.07
N ALA A 33 0.68 12.10 -8.22
CA ALA A 33 1.59 12.82 -9.11
C ALA A 33 1.70 14.29 -8.68
N TYR A 34 2.71 14.63 -7.89
CA TYR A 34 2.95 16.00 -7.42
C TYR A 34 4.00 16.71 -8.27
N MET A 35 3.67 17.89 -8.82
CA MET A 35 4.65 18.73 -9.52
C MET A 35 5.43 19.60 -8.53
N ASN A 36 6.75 19.38 -8.43
CA ASN A 36 7.60 20.21 -7.59
C ASN A 36 7.87 21.61 -8.19
N ALA A 37 8.55 22.47 -7.42
CA ALA A 37 8.89 23.83 -7.85
C ALA A 37 9.85 23.89 -9.05
N ALA A 38 10.57 22.80 -9.34
CA ALA A 38 11.45 22.68 -10.50
C ALA A 38 10.71 22.20 -11.76
N GLY A 39 9.40 21.90 -11.65
CA GLY A 39 8.61 21.34 -12.74
C GLY A 39 8.88 19.88 -13.01
N ALA A 40 9.37 19.13 -12.02
CA ALA A 40 9.50 17.68 -12.08
C ALA A 40 8.37 17.00 -11.29
N GLU A 41 7.90 15.87 -11.80
CA GLU A 41 6.92 15.01 -11.13
C GLU A 41 7.61 14.28 -9.97
N VAL A 42 6.91 14.25 -8.83
CA VAL A 42 7.27 13.55 -7.60
C VAL A 42 6.13 12.62 -7.30
N GLU A 43 6.41 11.32 -7.33
CA GLU A 43 5.45 10.26 -7.05
C GLU A 43 5.41 10.03 -5.53
N VAL A 44 4.25 10.25 -4.92
CA VAL A 44 4.03 9.97 -3.50
C VAL A 44 3.18 8.73 -3.37
N GLU A 45 3.80 7.61 -3.01
CA GLU A 45 3.11 6.35 -2.77
C GLU A 45 2.04 6.49 -1.69
N ILE A 46 0.79 6.16 -2.02
CA ILE A 46 -0.35 6.14 -1.09
C ILE A 46 -0.78 4.72 -0.74
N GLY A 47 -0.18 3.72 -1.37
CA GLY A 47 -0.30 2.29 -1.06
C GLY A 47 -0.84 1.44 -2.20
N GLU A 48 -0.88 0.13 -1.96
CA GLU A 48 -1.49 -0.87 -2.83
C GLU A 48 -2.98 -1.03 -2.51
N PHE A 49 -3.83 -0.90 -3.53
CA PHE A 49 -5.28 -1.06 -3.41
C PHE A 49 -5.75 -2.22 -4.28
N CYS A 50 -6.81 -2.92 -3.85
CA CYS A 50 -7.33 -4.10 -4.54
C CYS A 50 -8.85 -4.04 -4.68
N GLY A 51 -9.38 -4.64 -5.74
CA GLY A 51 -10.82 -4.86 -5.89
C GLY A 51 -11.65 -3.56 -5.82
N ASP A 52 -12.67 -3.54 -4.96
CA ASP A 52 -13.57 -2.38 -4.82
C ASP A 52 -12.82 -1.13 -4.32
N GLU A 53 -11.81 -1.28 -3.45
CA GLU A 53 -11.03 -0.14 -2.96
C GLU A 53 -10.21 0.50 -4.08
N LEU A 54 -9.67 -0.33 -4.99
CA LEU A 54 -9.00 0.17 -6.18
C LEU A 54 -9.98 0.89 -7.11
N ALA A 55 -11.14 0.29 -7.38
CA ALA A 55 -12.16 0.92 -8.23
C ALA A 55 -12.63 2.28 -7.66
N ASP A 56 -12.68 2.42 -6.34
CA ASP A 56 -12.99 3.68 -5.67
C ASP A 56 -11.86 4.71 -5.85
N VAL A 57 -10.59 4.29 -5.76
CA VAL A 57 -9.42 5.17 -5.96
C VAL A 57 -9.28 5.62 -7.41
N GLU A 58 -9.58 4.74 -8.37
CA GLU A 58 -9.57 5.05 -9.81
C GLU A 58 -10.79 5.86 -10.27
N THR A 59 -11.78 6.06 -9.40
CA THR A 59 -12.98 6.82 -9.74
C THR A 59 -12.63 8.30 -9.99
N PRO A 60 -13.12 8.89 -11.10
CA PRO A 60 -12.90 10.31 -11.37
C PRO A 60 -13.35 11.21 -10.22
N GLY A 61 -12.43 12.03 -9.72
CA GLY A 61 -12.67 12.93 -8.60
C GLY A 61 -12.38 12.35 -7.22
N TYR A 62 -11.83 11.13 -7.15
CA TYR A 62 -11.19 10.65 -5.93
C TYR A 62 -10.10 11.65 -5.49
N SER A 63 -9.95 11.79 -4.18
CA SER A 63 -8.95 12.69 -3.60
C SER A 63 -8.34 12.08 -2.36
N HIS A 64 -7.02 12.19 -2.23
CA HIS A 64 -6.28 11.65 -1.11
C HIS A 64 -5.64 12.79 -0.30
N THR A 65 -5.72 12.70 1.03
CA THR A 65 -5.11 13.71 1.91
C THR A 65 -3.87 13.13 2.55
N ILE A 66 -2.76 13.86 2.43
CA ILE A 66 -1.49 13.50 3.05
C ILE A 66 -1.08 14.59 4.03
N ASP A 67 -0.32 14.18 5.04
CA ASP A 67 0.52 15.09 5.81
C ASP A 67 1.74 15.52 4.99
N GLU A 68 2.49 16.52 5.47
CA GLU A 68 3.75 16.90 4.84
C GLU A 68 4.70 15.71 4.83
N THR A 69 5.21 15.36 3.65
CA THR A 69 6.08 14.21 3.44
C THR A 69 7.30 14.60 2.60
N ILE A 70 8.38 13.85 2.78
CA ILE A 70 9.63 14.06 2.05
C ILE A 70 9.84 12.85 1.13
N VAL A 71 9.86 13.09 -0.17
CA VAL A 71 10.15 12.08 -1.19
C VAL A 71 11.47 12.45 -1.87
N GLY A 72 12.50 11.63 -1.65
CA GLY A 72 13.86 11.96 -2.10
C GLY A 72 14.36 13.27 -1.49
N ASN A 73 14.52 14.31 -2.33
CA ASN A 73 14.94 15.65 -1.92
C ASN A 73 13.80 16.68 -1.96
N ASP A 74 12.59 16.24 -2.29
CA ASP A 74 11.42 17.09 -2.44
C ASP A 74 10.55 17.03 -1.19
N THR A 75 10.03 18.18 -0.78
CA THR A 75 9.03 18.29 0.28
C THR A 75 7.66 18.48 -0.36
N VAL A 76 6.78 17.52 -0.15
CA VAL A 76 5.39 17.57 -0.59
C VAL A 76 4.55 18.07 0.59
N PRO A 77 3.87 19.22 0.46
CA PRO A 77 3.15 19.81 1.57
C PRO A 77 1.91 19.00 1.95
N ALA A 78 1.48 19.11 3.20
CA ALA A 78 0.20 18.57 3.64
C ALA A 78 -0.94 19.17 2.81
N GLY A 79 -1.86 18.33 2.34
CA GLY A 79 -2.93 18.77 1.45
C GLY A 79 -3.76 17.63 0.91
N THR A 80 -4.80 18.01 0.16
CA THR A 80 -5.68 17.08 -0.56
C THR A 80 -5.34 17.15 -2.04
N TYR A 81 -5.04 15.99 -2.62
CA TYR A 81 -4.58 15.83 -4.00
C TYR A 81 -5.56 14.97 -4.79
N THR A 82 -5.76 15.30 -6.07
CA THR A 82 -6.71 14.61 -6.98
C THR A 82 -6.01 13.93 -8.16
N GLU A 83 -4.74 14.25 -8.41
CA GLU A 83 -3.94 13.61 -9.44
C GLU A 83 -3.39 12.30 -8.87
N ILE A 84 -4.23 11.26 -8.90
CA ILE A 84 -3.91 9.92 -8.40
C ILE A 84 -3.74 9.00 -9.60
N HIS A 85 -2.62 8.28 -9.62
CA HIS A 85 -2.28 7.31 -10.64
C HIS A 85 -2.12 5.95 -9.96
N CYS A 86 -2.85 4.95 -10.42
CA CYS A 86 -2.66 3.57 -10.04
C CYS A 86 -1.92 2.87 -11.18
N GLU A 87 -0.82 2.19 -10.87
CA GLU A 87 -0.06 1.43 -11.86
C GLU A 87 -0.93 0.28 -12.36
N GLU A 88 -1.42 0.33 -13.59
CA GLU A 88 -1.97 -0.87 -14.22
C GLU A 88 -0.83 -1.88 -14.36
N HIS A 89 -0.88 -3.00 -13.61
CA HIS A 89 0.02 -4.13 -13.80
C HIS A 89 -0.23 -4.71 -15.19
N ALA A 90 0.23 -4.03 -16.24
CA ALA A 90 0.33 -4.59 -17.56
C ALA A 90 1.30 -5.76 -17.44
N ASP A 91 0.75 -6.97 -17.53
CA ASP A 91 1.48 -8.22 -17.62
C ASP A 91 2.71 -8.03 -18.52
N HIS A 92 3.89 -7.92 -17.91
CA HIS A 92 5.15 -8.06 -18.62
C HIS A 92 5.38 -9.55 -18.91
N ASP A 93 4.50 -10.14 -19.71
CA ASP A 93 4.67 -11.45 -20.31
C ASP A 93 5.20 -11.25 -21.75
N HIS A 94 6.53 -11.17 -21.89
CA HIS A 94 7.24 -11.59 -23.10
C HIS A 94 8.72 -11.91 -22.85
#